data_AF-A0A7X6XUQ9-F1
#
_entry.id   AF-A0A7X6XUQ9-F1
#
_cell.length_a   1.000
_cell.length_b   1.000
_cell.length_c   1.000
_cell.angle_alpha   90.00
_cell.angle_beta   90.00
_cell.angle_gamma   90.00
#
_symmetry.space_group_name_H-M   'P 1'
#
loop_
_entity.id
_entity.type
_entity.pdbx_description
1 polymer ?
#
loop_
_entity_poly.entity_id
_entity_poly.type
_entity_poly.pdbx_seq_one_letter_code
_entity_poly.pdbx_strand_id
1 'polypeptide(L)'
;MPARGALVATLALERKIDRIRRRIRLLLAVRWSVRFALGGTLASLLALVIFRLADAPFPGRHAALLFAGTTAAGALFGFCRRVTPFQAALATDARLGLKECLSSALALRHDGEQTPLVAALLADATRRSAAIDVRAVYPLRLPREARFLAGALLVLALALYLPTLPRFQSARERAERAAMRAEGERIVRVAKELRQTLDARHADLNRRLAHNLEQLGKGMQAARIGKKEALVRLHKLTREVTAAQRQQALAGGTRSLSRAGEALKQAARAAEAKASSPEAGQRLRQMGEALRRGDTEQAARLLQELANRAVSGKLSAQERQQMAQEARQIAQALADTSLAEAARPLQEAAKQLQQGQLAAAARQFEQAGGTCQSGGASRSASQMRQVEQALQQARRQLAEAGQEKAPESGQTLARGEGDGADGRSIGSMMGEPTAGQASPDAGRGTTNQQQSGGPMGGSAPEERQAAERPRGQAPFERLYAPERVATNRIDTQVRGKQGSGRSDLTPVRGAPKRGDAYQPYYEVYSSYRRAAEEALSKEEVPATCRKQVRDYFQSLQP
;
A
#
# COMPACT_ATOMS: atom_id res chain seq x y z
N MET A 1 38.10 -67.38 44.25
CA MET A 1 37.52 -66.04 43.99
C MET A 1 38.10 -65.23 42.79
N PRO A 2 38.88 -65.76 41.83
CA PRO A 2 39.49 -64.93 40.78
C PRO A 2 38.53 -64.46 39.66
N ALA A 3 37.41 -65.15 39.44
CA ALA A 3 36.49 -64.87 38.34
C ALA A 3 35.76 -63.51 38.45
N ARG A 4 35.45 -63.05 39.67
CA ARG A 4 34.75 -61.77 39.88
C ARG A 4 35.62 -60.55 39.56
N GLY A 5 36.92 -60.61 39.87
CA GLY A 5 37.86 -59.51 39.58
C GLY A 5 38.10 -59.30 38.09
N ALA A 6 38.20 -60.39 37.32
CA ALA A 6 38.37 -60.35 35.88
C ALA A 6 37.16 -59.72 35.16
N LEU A 7 35.93 -60.03 35.58
CA LEU A 7 34.70 -59.46 35.02
C LEU A 7 34.57 -57.94 35.28
N VAL A 8 35.03 -57.45 36.43
CA VAL A 8 34.98 -56.01 36.74
C VAL A 8 36.00 -55.24 35.90
N ALA A 9 37.19 -55.80 35.68
CA ALA A 9 38.24 -55.19 34.86
C ALA A 9 37.82 -55.08 33.38
N THR A 10 37.18 -56.11 32.82
CA THR A 10 36.70 -56.10 31.43
C THR A 10 35.58 -55.08 31.21
N LEU A 11 34.63 -54.96 32.13
CA LEU A 11 33.57 -53.95 32.08
C LEU A 11 34.14 -52.52 32.20
N ALA A 12 35.19 -52.32 32.98
CA ALA A 12 35.85 -51.02 33.10
C ALA A 12 36.53 -50.60 31.78
N LEU A 13 37.21 -51.54 31.12
CA LEU A 13 37.83 -51.32 29.80
C LEU A 13 36.79 -50.95 28.74
N GLU A 14 35.66 -51.67 28.66
CA GLU A 14 34.57 -51.33 27.72
C GLU A 14 34.00 -49.94 27.95
N ARG A 15 33.67 -49.61 29.20
CA ARG A 15 33.12 -48.30 29.56
C ARG A 15 34.08 -47.19 29.14
N LYS A 16 35.39 -47.41 29.26
CA LYS A 16 36.41 -46.46 28.83
C LYS A 16 36.45 -46.35 27.30
N ILE A 17 36.46 -47.46 26.57
CA ILE A 17 36.44 -47.49 25.10
C ILE A 17 35.14 -46.84 24.57
N ASP A 18 34.00 -47.07 25.20
CA ASP A 18 32.73 -46.43 24.83
C ASP A 18 32.75 -44.91 25.11
N ARG A 19 33.42 -44.47 26.18
CA ARG A 19 33.63 -43.04 26.44
C ARG A 19 34.50 -42.41 25.35
N ILE A 20 35.56 -43.09 24.92
CA ILE A 20 36.41 -42.68 23.79
C ILE A 20 35.57 -42.63 22.50
N ARG A 21 34.79 -43.67 22.22
CA ARG A 21 33.90 -43.77 21.06
C ARG A 21 32.89 -42.62 21.02
N ARG A 22 32.23 -42.30 22.14
CA ARG A 22 31.32 -41.15 22.25
C ARG A 22 32.06 -39.83 21.97
N ARG A 23 33.29 -39.68 22.47
CA ARG A 23 34.13 -38.50 22.21
C ARG A 23 34.50 -38.36 20.73
N ILE A 24 34.90 -39.45 20.08
CA ILE A 24 35.20 -39.47 18.64
C ILE A 24 33.95 -39.11 17.82
N ARG A 25 32.79 -39.67 18.16
CA ARG A 25 31.51 -39.31 17.52
C ARG A 25 31.16 -37.84 17.69
N LEU A 26 31.41 -37.26 18.88
CA LEU A 26 31.20 -35.84 19.12
C LEU A 26 32.13 -34.97 18.27
N LEU A 27 33.41 -35.35 18.11
CA LEU A 27 34.33 -34.64 17.22
C LEU A 27 33.91 -34.74 15.75
N LEU A 28 33.43 -35.90 15.31
CA LEU A 28 32.87 -36.07 13.97
C LEU A 28 31.61 -35.22 13.77
N ALA A 29 30.71 -35.17 14.76
CA ALA A 29 29.53 -34.32 14.75
C ALA A 29 29.90 -32.84 14.60
N VAL A 30 30.88 -32.35 15.36
CA VAL A 30 31.38 -30.97 15.22
C VAL A 30 31.94 -30.74 13.81
N ARG A 31 32.78 -31.63 13.28
CA ARG A 31 33.38 -31.46 11.96
C ARG A 31 32.34 -31.46 10.83
N TRP A 32 31.37 -32.36 10.87
CA TRP A 32 30.29 -32.42 9.88
C TRP A 32 29.28 -31.27 10.02
N SER A 33 29.00 -30.82 11.25
CA SER A 33 28.16 -29.65 11.49
C SER A 33 28.74 -28.38 10.83
N VAL A 34 30.05 -28.16 10.92
CA VAL A 34 30.72 -27.01 10.28
C VAL A 34 30.64 -27.09 8.75
N ARG A 35 30.81 -28.27 8.16
CA ARG A 35 30.75 -28.44 6.69
C ARG A 35 29.34 -28.25 6.14
N PHE A 36 28.34 -28.79 6.83
CA PHE A 36 26.94 -28.58 6.44
C PHE A 36 26.47 -27.15 6.72
N ALA A 37 26.93 -26.53 7.81
CA ALA A 37 26.71 -25.12 8.07
C ALA A 37 27.27 -24.26 6.92
N LEU A 38 28.50 -24.55 6.47
CA LEU A 38 29.10 -23.86 5.32
C LEU A 38 28.26 -24.05 4.05
N GLY A 39 27.86 -25.28 3.73
CA GLY A 39 26.96 -25.56 2.61
C GLY A 39 25.63 -24.80 2.69
N GLY A 40 25.03 -24.73 3.89
CA GLY A 40 23.81 -23.95 4.13
C GLY A 40 24.01 -22.44 3.98
N THR A 41 25.14 -21.89 4.44
CA THR A 41 25.46 -20.47 4.23
C THR A 41 25.66 -20.15 2.74
N LEU A 42 26.35 -21.03 2.00
CA LEU A 42 26.56 -20.86 0.55
C LEU A 42 25.24 -20.98 -0.21
N ALA A 43 24.37 -21.93 0.16
CA ALA A 43 23.02 -22.03 -0.41
C ALA A 43 22.16 -20.79 -0.09
N SER A 44 22.30 -20.22 1.12
CA SER A 44 21.61 -18.98 1.50
C SER A 44 22.12 -17.77 0.71
N LEU A 45 23.44 -17.70 0.46
CA LEU A 45 24.04 -16.68 -0.40
C LEU A 45 23.56 -16.81 -1.85
N LEU A 46 23.54 -18.03 -2.39
CA LEU A 46 23.03 -18.29 -3.74
C LEU A 46 21.54 -17.91 -3.85
N ALA A 47 20.73 -18.30 -2.87
CA ALA A 47 19.33 -17.90 -2.81
C ALA A 47 19.18 -16.37 -2.75
N LEU A 48 20.00 -15.69 -1.95
CA LEU A 48 19.99 -14.22 -1.89
C LEU A 48 20.26 -13.60 -3.28
N VAL A 49 21.22 -14.12 -4.03
CA VAL A 49 21.52 -13.67 -5.40
C VAL A 49 20.34 -13.91 -6.34
N ILE A 50 19.72 -15.09 -6.30
CA ILE A 50 18.55 -15.42 -7.12
C ILE A 50 17.37 -14.48 -6.82
N PHE A 51 17.07 -14.26 -5.53
CA PHE A 51 15.99 -13.35 -5.12
C PHE A 51 16.28 -11.90 -5.51
N ARG A 52 17.54 -11.48 -5.48
CA ARG A 52 17.96 -10.16 -5.96
C ARG A 52 17.78 -10.00 -7.47
N LEU A 53 18.12 -11.02 -8.26
CA LEU A 53 17.90 -11.02 -9.71
C LEU A 53 16.41 -11.04 -10.08
N ALA A 54 15.56 -11.58 -9.20
CA ALA A 54 14.12 -11.63 -9.39
C ALA A 54 13.36 -10.42 -8.79
N ASP A 55 14.06 -9.38 -8.30
CA ASP A 55 13.49 -8.22 -7.59
C ASP A 55 12.53 -8.61 -6.44
N ALA A 56 12.76 -9.77 -5.83
CA ALA A 56 11.94 -10.33 -4.77
C ALA A 56 12.58 -10.07 -3.39
N PRO A 57 11.80 -9.71 -2.36
CA PRO A 57 12.34 -9.52 -1.01
C PRO A 57 12.82 -10.86 -0.45
N PHE A 58 14.12 -10.95 -0.12
CA PHE A 58 14.69 -12.14 0.48
C PHE A 58 14.29 -12.24 1.97
N PRO A 59 13.56 -13.29 2.38
CA PRO A 59 13.06 -13.37 3.74
C PRO A 59 14.15 -13.97 4.66
N GLY A 60 14.90 -13.11 5.35
CA GLY A 60 16.08 -13.48 6.16
C GLY A 60 15.84 -14.58 7.21
N ARG A 61 14.61 -14.72 7.72
CA ARG A 61 14.23 -15.83 8.62
C ARG A 61 14.45 -17.21 8.01
N HIS A 62 14.27 -17.37 6.70
CA HIS A 62 14.46 -18.65 6.02
C HIS A 62 15.95 -18.98 5.89
N ALA A 63 16.83 -17.98 5.75
CA ALA A 63 18.27 -18.20 5.81
C ALA A 63 18.71 -18.70 7.19
N ALA A 64 18.17 -18.12 8.26
CA ALA A 64 18.44 -18.57 9.63
C ALA A 64 17.95 -20.01 9.87
N LEU A 65 16.74 -20.34 9.41
CA LEU A 65 16.18 -21.70 9.49
C LEU A 65 16.99 -22.70 8.68
N LEU A 66 17.42 -22.33 7.47
CA LEU A 66 18.23 -23.19 6.61
C LEU A 66 19.61 -23.43 7.24
N PHE A 67 20.26 -22.41 7.78
CA PHE A 67 21.51 -22.53 8.52
C PHE A 67 21.39 -23.43 9.75
N ALA A 68 20.35 -23.22 10.57
CA ALA A 68 20.10 -24.05 11.75
C ALA A 68 19.82 -25.51 11.35
N GLY A 69 18.98 -25.70 10.33
CA GLY A 69 18.61 -27.01 9.80
C GLY A 69 19.81 -27.79 9.25
N THR A 70 20.65 -27.16 8.42
CA THR A 70 21.84 -27.84 7.88
C THR A 70 22.87 -28.13 8.97
N THR A 71 23.08 -27.22 9.92
CA THR A 71 23.99 -27.44 11.05
C THR A 71 23.54 -28.63 11.91
N ALA A 72 22.24 -28.70 12.23
CA ALA A 72 21.66 -29.81 12.98
C ALA A 72 21.75 -31.13 12.19
N ALA A 73 21.46 -31.11 10.88
CA ALA A 73 21.58 -32.28 10.02
C ALA A 73 23.03 -32.79 9.95
N GLY A 74 24.01 -31.89 9.85
CA GLY A 74 25.44 -32.24 9.87
C GLY A 74 25.90 -32.80 11.22
N ALA A 75 25.41 -32.24 12.32
CA ALA A 75 25.69 -32.76 13.67
C ALA A 75 25.09 -34.16 13.85
N LEU A 76 23.84 -34.37 13.45
CA LEU A 76 23.16 -35.66 13.51
C LEU A 76 23.86 -36.68 12.61
N PHE A 77 24.19 -36.31 11.38
CA PHE A 77 24.93 -37.15 10.43
C PHE A 77 26.28 -37.58 10.99
N GLY A 78 27.05 -36.65 11.58
CA GLY A 78 28.32 -36.95 12.21
C GLY A 78 28.21 -37.81 13.48
N PHE A 79 27.14 -37.62 14.27
CA PHE A 79 26.88 -38.41 15.48
C PHE A 79 26.38 -39.83 15.19
N CYS A 80 25.54 -39.99 14.17
CA CYS A 80 25.00 -41.27 13.70
C CYS A 80 26.01 -42.09 12.91
N ARG A 81 27.13 -41.50 12.48
CA ARG A 81 28.16 -42.23 11.76
C ARG A 81 28.71 -43.37 12.62
N ARG A 82 28.66 -44.59 12.08
CA ARG A 82 29.10 -45.80 12.78
C ARG A 82 30.60 -45.72 13.05
N VAL A 83 30.96 -45.65 14.33
CA VAL A 83 32.31 -45.88 14.85
C VAL A 83 32.24 -47.15 15.68
N THR A 84 32.98 -48.19 15.31
CA THR A 84 33.02 -49.45 16.07
C THR A 84 33.93 -49.28 17.30
N PRO A 85 33.68 -50.00 18.40
CA PRO A 85 34.55 -49.95 19.58
C PRO A 85 36.00 -50.37 19.24
N PHE A 86 36.16 -51.32 18.31
CA PHE A 86 37.46 -51.72 17.77
C PHE A 86 38.20 -50.58 17.07
N GLN A 87 37.53 -49.81 16.19
CA GLN A 87 38.14 -48.64 15.55
C GLN A 87 38.54 -47.56 16.56
N ALA A 88 37.74 -47.38 17.62
CA ALA A 88 38.06 -46.44 18.69
C ALA A 88 39.30 -46.88 19.49
N ALA A 89 39.42 -48.17 19.79
CA ALA A 89 40.58 -48.76 20.45
C ALA A 89 41.84 -48.63 19.57
N LEU A 90 41.78 -49.06 18.31
CA LEU A 90 42.87 -48.96 17.34
C LEU A 90 43.34 -47.52 17.12
N ALA A 91 42.40 -46.58 16.97
CA ALA A 91 42.72 -45.16 16.82
C ALA A 91 43.35 -44.56 18.09
N THR A 92 43.06 -45.12 19.27
CA THR A 92 43.67 -44.69 20.53
C THR A 92 45.06 -45.26 20.68
N ASP A 93 45.25 -46.54 20.34
CA ASP A 93 46.55 -47.21 20.37
C ASP A 93 47.55 -46.54 19.43
N ALA A 94 47.12 -46.20 18.21
CA ALA A 94 47.95 -45.49 17.24
C ALA A 94 48.34 -44.07 17.70
N ARG A 95 47.46 -43.38 18.43
CA ARG A 95 47.72 -42.01 18.92
C ARG A 95 48.62 -41.96 20.14
N LEU A 96 48.51 -42.96 21.01
CA LEU A 96 49.25 -43.04 22.26
C LEU A 96 50.46 -43.98 22.18
N GLY A 97 50.69 -44.64 21.05
CA GLY A 97 51.80 -45.58 20.86
C GLY A 97 51.68 -46.84 21.71
N LEU A 98 50.45 -47.29 22.02
CA LEU A 98 50.20 -48.40 22.95
C LEU A 98 50.44 -49.80 22.35
N LYS A 99 51.05 -49.89 21.16
CA LYS A 99 51.40 -51.16 20.48
C LYS A 99 50.22 -52.15 20.40
N GLU A 100 49.05 -51.65 19.98
CA GLU A 100 47.81 -52.43 19.80
C GLU A 100 47.23 -53.09 21.07
N CYS A 101 47.71 -52.70 22.26
CA CYS A 101 47.26 -53.28 23.52
C CYS A 101 45.74 -53.23 23.72
N LEU A 102 45.08 -52.11 23.40
CA LEU A 102 43.63 -51.97 23.57
C LEU A 102 42.84 -52.68 22.47
N SER A 103 43.30 -52.61 21.21
CA SER A 103 42.65 -53.29 20.08
C SER A 103 42.75 -54.80 20.18
N SER A 104 43.92 -55.34 20.52
CA SER A 104 44.13 -56.78 20.70
C SER A 104 43.37 -57.31 21.91
N ALA A 105 43.35 -56.58 23.03
CA ALA A 105 42.57 -56.96 24.21
C ALA A 105 41.07 -57.01 23.93
N LEU A 106 40.55 -56.08 23.10
CA LEU A 106 39.13 -56.07 22.70
C LEU A 106 38.80 -57.21 21.73
N ALA A 107 39.70 -57.51 20.78
CA ALA A 107 39.51 -58.57 19.79
C ALA A 107 39.51 -59.97 20.44
N LEU A 108 40.56 -60.31 21.19
CA LEU A 108 40.72 -61.62 21.83
C LEU A 108 39.61 -61.92 22.85
N ARG A 109 39.07 -60.88 23.49
CA ARG A 109 37.93 -61.04 24.39
C ARG A 109 36.60 -61.25 23.64
N HIS A 110 36.47 -60.77 22.41
CA HIS A 110 35.29 -61.03 21.59
C HIS A 110 35.26 -62.49 21.11
N ASP A 111 36.43 -63.05 20.80
CA ASP A 111 36.59 -64.44 20.35
C ASP A 111 36.47 -65.46 21.50
N GLY A 112 36.39 -65.01 22.76
CA GLY A 112 36.12 -65.87 23.92
C GLY A 112 37.33 -66.69 24.40
N GLU A 113 38.53 -66.37 23.92
CA GLU A 113 39.78 -67.04 24.28
C GLU A 113 40.15 -66.81 25.76
N GLN A 114 40.33 -67.90 26.52
CA GLN A 114 40.61 -67.86 27.97
C GLN A 114 41.99 -68.43 28.32
N THR A 115 43.03 -67.98 27.61
CA THR A 115 44.41 -68.36 27.95
C THR A 115 45.00 -67.45 29.04
N PRO A 116 45.97 -67.93 29.84
CA PRO A 116 46.68 -67.11 30.82
C PRO A 116 47.31 -65.85 30.21
N LEU A 117 47.73 -65.94 28.94
CA LEU A 117 48.27 -64.83 28.17
C LEU A 117 47.20 -63.76 27.90
N VAL A 118 45.98 -64.15 27.51
CA VAL A 118 44.85 -63.23 27.29
C VAL A 118 44.45 -62.54 28.60
N ALA A 119 44.46 -63.26 29.73
CA ALA A 119 44.21 -62.68 31.04
C ALA A 119 45.25 -61.61 31.42
N ALA A 120 46.53 -61.86 31.14
CA ALA A 120 47.61 -60.90 31.36
C ALA A 120 47.46 -59.65 30.46
N LEU A 121 47.13 -59.85 29.18
CA LEU A 121 46.89 -58.74 28.24
C LEU A 121 45.69 -57.88 28.66
N LEU A 122 44.59 -58.50 29.10
CA LEU A 122 43.40 -57.78 29.60
C LEU A 122 43.72 -56.97 30.85
N ALA A 123 44.52 -57.51 31.78
CA ALA A 123 44.95 -56.78 32.97
C ALA A 123 45.83 -55.57 32.62
N ASP A 124 46.77 -55.72 31.69
CA ASP A 124 47.62 -54.62 31.21
C ASP A 124 46.80 -53.55 30.46
N ALA A 125 45.92 -53.96 29.55
CA ALA A 125 45.02 -53.06 28.82
C ALA A 125 44.09 -52.28 29.77
N THR A 126 43.58 -52.92 30.82
CA THR A 126 42.75 -52.25 31.83
C THR A 126 43.55 -51.22 32.60
N ARG A 127 44.77 -51.56 33.05
CA ARG A 127 45.67 -50.63 33.77
C ARG A 127 46.03 -49.43 32.90
N ARG A 128 46.42 -49.65 31.64
CA ARG A 128 46.79 -48.57 30.70
C ARG A 128 45.59 -47.70 30.33
N SER A 129 44.43 -48.30 30.07
CA SER A 129 43.21 -47.55 29.74
C SER A 129 42.72 -46.65 30.88
N ALA A 130 42.95 -47.04 32.14
CA ALA A 130 42.61 -46.23 33.31
C ALA A 130 43.34 -44.87 33.27
N ALA A 131 44.63 -44.87 32.93
CA ALA A 131 45.49 -43.68 32.87
C ALA A 131 45.18 -42.75 31.67
N ILE A 132 44.38 -43.18 30.69
CA ILE A 132 44.07 -42.37 29.51
C ILE A 132 43.09 -41.25 29.86
N ASP A 133 43.51 -39.99 29.70
CA ASP A 133 42.59 -38.86 29.64
C ASP A 133 42.00 -38.70 28.24
N VAL A 134 40.73 -39.07 28.09
CA VAL A 134 39.98 -39.01 26.83
C VAL A 134 39.92 -37.58 26.26
N ARG A 135 39.91 -36.55 27.10
CA ARG A 135 39.81 -35.15 26.65
C ARG A 135 41.14 -34.63 26.11
N ALA A 136 42.25 -35.04 26.71
CA ALA A 136 43.59 -34.67 26.27
C ALA A 136 43.98 -35.32 24.93
N VAL A 137 43.63 -36.60 24.74
CA VAL A 137 43.93 -37.35 23.50
C VAL A 137 43.04 -36.92 22.32
N TYR A 138 41.80 -36.54 22.62
CA TYR A 138 40.80 -36.09 21.66
C TYR A 138 40.30 -34.68 22.02
N PRO A 139 41.14 -33.65 21.83
CA PRO A 139 40.79 -32.26 22.14
C PRO A 139 39.75 -31.74 21.15
N LEU A 140 38.87 -30.86 21.63
CA LEU A 140 37.92 -30.14 20.79
C LEU A 140 38.68 -29.04 20.04
N ARG A 141 39.08 -29.32 18.81
CA ARG A 141 39.65 -28.34 17.89
C ARG A 141 38.65 -28.03 16.79
N LEU A 142 38.42 -26.75 16.54
CA LEU A 142 37.65 -26.32 15.38
C LEU A 142 38.40 -26.74 14.10
N PRO A 143 37.70 -27.33 13.13
CA PRO A 143 38.30 -27.70 11.86
C PRO A 143 38.73 -26.45 11.09
N ARG A 144 39.69 -26.57 10.15
CA ARG A 144 40.17 -25.42 9.35
C ARG A 144 39.04 -24.75 8.58
N GLU A 145 38.03 -25.55 8.22
CA GLU A 145 36.79 -25.17 7.57
C GLU A 145 35.96 -24.14 8.37
N ALA A 146 36.16 -24.04 9.69
CA ALA A 146 35.49 -23.03 10.51
C ALA A 146 35.88 -21.60 10.13
N ARG A 147 37.09 -21.39 9.57
CA ARG A 147 37.51 -20.07 9.06
C ARG A 147 36.72 -19.68 7.81
N PHE A 148 36.49 -20.63 6.90
CA PHE A 148 35.64 -20.39 5.72
C PHE A 148 34.19 -20.14 6.11
N LEU A 149 33.68 -20.87 7.11
CA LEU A 149 32.35 -20.62 7.66
C LEU A 149 32.23 -19.21 8.24
N ALA A 150 33.21 -18.76 9.02
CA ALA A 150 33.23 -17.41 9.58
C ALA A 150 33.24 -16.34 8.46
N GLY A 151 34.06 -16.54 7.42
CA GLY A 151 34.08 -15.65 6.25
C GLY A 151 32.75 -15.64 5.49
N ALA A 152 32.15 -16.80 5.23
CA ALA A 152 30.86 -16.90 4.55
C ALA A 152 29.72 -16.26 5.36
N LEU A 153 29.70 -16.44 6.68
CA LEU A 153 28.76 -15.77 7.57
C LEU A 153 28.94 -14.26 7.56
N LEU A 154 30.18 -13.76 7.55
CA LEU A 154 30.48 -12.33 7.46
C LEU A 154 29.95 -11.76 6.13
N VAL A 155 30.21 -12.43 5.01
CA VAL A 155 29.71 -12.00 3.69
C VAL A 155 28.18 -12.01 3.64
N LEU A 156 27.54 -13.04 4.18
CA LEU A 156 26.08 -13.12 4.26
C LEU A 156 25.50 -12.00 5.13
N ALA A 157 26.10 -11.72 6.29
CA ALA A 157 25.70 -10.61 7.13
C ALA A 157 25.86 -9.27 6.40
N LEU A 158 26.99 -9.06 5.73
CA LEU A 158 27.23 -7.85 4.95
C LEU A 158 26.20 -7.70 3.82
N ALA A 159 25.91 -8.76 3.07
CA ALA A 159 24.94 -8.72 1.98
C ALA A 159 23.50 -8.45 2.44
N LEU A 160 23.13 -8.87 3.67
CA LEU A 160 21.81 -8.61 4.24
C LEU A 160 21.69 -7.20 4.86
N TYR A 161 22.73 -6.72 5.55
CA TYR A 161 22.67 -5.49 6.35
C TYR A 161 23.29 -4.27 5.68
N LEU A 162 24.34 -4.41 4.86
CA LEU A 162 24.96 -3.27 4.16
C LEU A 162 23.98 -2.47 3.28
N PRO A 163 23.02 -3.10 2.55
CA PRO A 163 22.00 -2.37 1.78
C PRO A 163 21.00 -1.59 2.65
N THR A 164 20.86 -1.95 3.92
CA THR A 164 19.98 -1.23 4.85
C THR A 164 20.59 0.07 5.36
N LEU A 165 21.90 0.28 5.17
CA LEU A 165 22.57 1.49 5.58
C LEU A 165 22.17 2.68 4.69
N PRO A 166 21.88 3.86 5.27
CA PRO A 166 21.41 5.03 4.52
C PRO A 166 22.34 5.49 3.40
N ARG A 167 23.66 5.24 3.52
CA ARG A 167 24.66 5.63 2.52
C ARG A 167 24.60 4.82 1.22
N PHE A 168 24.09 3.59 1.27
CA PHE A 168 24.01 2.69 0.11
C PHE A 168 22.61 2.66 -0.53
N GLN A 169 21.67 3.47 -0.04
CA GLN A 169 20.34 3.63 -0.65
C GLN A 169 20.38 4.71 -1.73
N SER A 170 19.79 4.39 -2.89
CA SER A 170 19.62 5.37 -3.96
C SER A 170 18.84 6.59 -3.45
N ALA A 171 19.11 7.78 -4.00
CA ALA A 171 18.39 8.99 -3.62
C ALA A 171 16.86 8.83 -3.76
N ARG A 172 16.42 8.01 -4.72
CA ARG A 172 15.04 7.62 -4.97
C ARG A 172 14.42 6.82 -3.83
N GLU A 173 15.10 5.77 -3.35
CA GLU A 173 14.60 4.97 -2.22
C GLU A 173 14.55 5.79 -0.92
N ARG A 174 15.49 6.72 -0.73
CA ARG A 174 15.48 7.65 0.42
C ARG A 174 14.30 8.61 0.34
N ALA A 175 14.04 9.20 -0.83
CA ALA A 175 12.89 10.07 -1.05
C ALA A 175 11.56 9.34 -0.86
N GLU A 176 11.45 8.11 -1.39
CA GLU A 176 10.25 7.27 -1.24
C GLU A 176 9.98 6.91 0.22
N ARG A 177 11.02 6.52 0.98
CA ARG A 177 10.88 6.21 2.41
C ARG A 177 10.59 7.45 3.25
N ALA A 178 11.20 8.59 2.93
CA ALA A 178 10.93 9.86 3.60
C ALA A 178 9.48 10.31 3.38
N ALA A 179 9.00 10.25 2.13
CA ALA A 179 7.60 10.53 1.79
C ALA A 179 6.64 9.57 2.50
N MET A 180 6.95 8.27 2.53
CA MET A 180 6.14 7.28 3.24
C MET A 180 6.04 7.57 4.75
N ARG A 181 7.14 7.97 5.40
CA ARG A 181 7.12 8.36 6.82
C ARG A 181 6.31 9.62 7.06
N ALA A 182 6.53 10.66 6.25
CA ALA A 182 5.81 11.93 6.36
C ALA A 182 4.29 11.76 6.19
N GLU A 183 3.88 10.98 5.17
CA GLU A 183 2.46 10.68 4.96
C GLU A 183 1.89 9.77 6.05
N GLY A 184 2.68 8.82 6.57
CA GLY A 184 2.28 8.01 7.70
C GLY A 184 1.96 8.86 8.94
N GLU A 185 2.77 9.88 9.24
CA GLU A 185 2.51 10.85 10.33
C GLU A 185 1.25 11.69 10.11
N ARG A 186 0.97 12.13 8.89
CA ARG A 186 -0.26 12.86 8.57
C ARG A 186 -1.49 11.98 8.78
N ILE A 187 -1.45 10.73 8.30
CA ILE A 187 -2.55 9.77 8.47
C ILE A 187 -2.79 9.47 9.96
N VAL A 188 -1.73 9.31 10.78
CA VAL A 188 -1.88 9.12 12.24
C VAL A 188 -2.49 10.34 12.91
N ARG A 189 -2.15 11.57 12.50
CA ARG A 189 -2.76 12.80 13.03
C ARG A 189 -4.25 12.84 12.75
N VAL A 190 -4.65 12.63 11.50
CA VAL A 190 -6.05 12.59 11.08
C VAL A 190 -6.83 11.48 11.80
N ALA A 191 -6.20 10.31 12.01
CA ALA A 191 -6.80 9.23 12.79
C ALA A 191 -7.06 9.63 14.26
N LYS A 192 -6.15 10.40 14.88
CA LYS A 192 -6.33 10.91 16.25
C LYS A 192 -7.44 11.97 16.32
N GLU A 193 -7.49 12.89 15.37
CA GLU A 193 -8.53 13.91 15.27
C GLU A 193 -9.92 13.25 15.15
N LEU A 194 -10.08 12.29 14.23
CA LEU A 194 -11.31 11.53 14.05
C LEU A 194 -11.75 10.79 15.33
N ARG A 195 -10.80 10.39 16.18
CA ARG A 195 -11.07 9.71 17.46
C ARG A 195 -11.42 10.67 18.60
N GLN A 196 -10.94 11.91 18.56
CA GLN A 196 -11.24 12.91 19.58
C GLN A 196 -12.63 13.53 19.37
N THR A 197 -13.09 13.61 18.12
CA THR A 197 -14.38 14.16 17.75
C THR A 197 -15.45 13.08 17.52
N LEU A 198 -15.53 12.11 18.43
CA LEU A 198 -16.52 11.02 18.33
C LEU A 198 -17.94 11.57 18.57
N ASP A 199 -18.68 11.82 17.49
CA ASP A 199 -20.13 12.02 17.56
C ASP A 199 -20.80 10.72 18.02
N ALA A 200 -21.64 10.80 19.06
CA ALA A 200 -22.29 9.62 19.67
C ALA A 200 -23.13 8.79 18.67
N ARG A 201 -23.62 9.41 17.59
CA ARG A 201 -24.41 8.75 16.53
C ARG A 201 -23.58 7.83 15.62
N HIS A 202 -22.26 8.05 15.51
CA HIS A 202 -21.38 7.30 14.60
C HIS A 202 -20.09 6.80 15.27
N ALA A 203 -20.10 6.69 16.61
CA ALA A 203 -18.92 6.36 17.39
C ALA A 203 -18.24 5.04 16.94
N ASP A 204 -19.01 4.00 16.60
CA ASP A 204 -18.45 2.71 16.19
C ASP A 204 -17.76 2.76 14.82
N LEU A 205 -18.39 3.43 13.85
CA LEU A 205 -17.84 3.58 12.49
C LEU A 205 -16.58 4.45 12.51
N ASN A 206 -16.62 5.59 13.20
CA ASN A 206 -15.48 6.49 13.33
C ASN A 206 -14.32 5.82 14.08
N ARG A 207 -14.60 5.00 15.11
CA ARG A 207 -13.58 4.25 15.84
C ARG A 207 -12.90 3.19 14.96
N ARG A 208 -13.66 2.48 14.12
CA ARG A 208 -13.10 1.50 13.16
C ARG A 208 -12.23 2.17 12.11
N LEU A 209 -12.70 3.26 11.52
CA LEU A 209 -11.94 4.05 10.55
C LEU A 209 -10.66 4.62 11.15
N ALA A 210 -10.75 5.26 12.32
CA ALA A 210 -9.59 5.78 13.04
C ALA A 210 -8.56 4.67 13.32
N HIS A 211 -9.00 3.48 13.74
CA HIS A 211 -8.11 2.35 13.97
C HIS A 211 -7.40 1.90 12.69
N ASN A 212 -8.12 1.75 11.58
CA ASN A 212 -7.53 1.33 10.31
C ASN A 212 -6.56 2.37 9.74
N LEU A 213 -6.87 3.65 9.87
CA LEU A 213 -5.98 4.76 9.50
C LEU A 213 -4.71 4.75 10.36
N GLU A 214 -4.83 4.58 11.67
CA GLU A 214 -3.69 4.52 12.59
C GLU A 214 -2.77 3.32 12.28
N GLN A 215 -3.35 2.15 11.98
CA GLN A 215 -2.60 0.96 11.56
C GLN A 215 -1.84 1.19 10.25
N LEU A 216 -2.50 1.82 9.26
CA LEU A 216 -1.86 2.19 8.00
C LEU A 216 -0.69 3.16 8.24
N GLY A 217 -0.93 4.25 8.98
CA GLY A 217 0.08 5.28 9.22
C GLY A 217 1.28 4.76 10.02
N LYS A 218 1.07 3.94 11.05
CA LYS A 218 2.18 3.27 11.79
C LYS A 218 2.94 2.29 10.91
N GLY A 219 2.24 1.54 10.05
CA GLY A 219 2.86 0.64 9.08
C GLY A 219 3.79 1.38 8.11
N MET A 220 3.37 2.56 7.65
CA MET A 220 4.13 3.45 6.78
C MET A 220 5.35 4.08 7.49
N GLN A 221 5.19 4.54 8.73
CA GLN A 221 6.29 5.11 9.53
C GLN A 221 7.39 4.09 9.83
N ALA A 222 6.98 2.89 10.25
CA ALA A 222 7.89 1.82 10.64
C ALA A 222 8.48 1.07 9.43
N ALA A 223 8.17 1.47 8.20
CA ALA A 223 8.56 0.78 6.96
C ALA A 223 8.20 -0.72 6.97
N ARG A 224 7.09 -1.08 7.62
CA ARG A 224 6.60 -2.47 7.71
C ARG A 224 5.86 -2.92 6.45
N ILE A 225 5.33 -1.95 5.69
CA ILE A 225 4.62 -2.17 4.44
C ILE A 225 5.34 -1.43 3.31
N GLY A 226 5.35 -2.01 2.10
CA GLY A 226 5.91 -1.36 0.91
C GLY A 226 4.96 -0.34 0.28
N LYS A 227 5.47 0.54 -0.59
CA LYS A 227 4.65 1.56 -1.29
C LYS A 227 3.44 0.98 -2.01
N LYS A 228 3.61 -0.14 -2.72
CA LYS A 228 2.50 -0.83 -3.42
C LYS A 228 1.38 -1.21 -2.45
N GLU A 229 1.74 -1.79 -1.30
CA GLU A 229 0.77 -2.19 -0.27
C GLU A 229 0.12 -0.97 0.40
N ALA A 230 0.90 0.07 0.71
CA ALA A 230 0.38 1.32 1.25
C ALA A 230 -0.66 1.96 0.31
N LEU A 231 -0.39 2.01 -1.00
CA LEU A 231 -1.33 2.54 -2.00
C LEU A 231 -2.62 1.70 -2.11
N VAL A 232 -2.52 0.37 -2.02
CA VAL A 232 -3.69 -0.51 -2.01
C VAL A 232 -4.55 -0.27 -0.77
N ARG A 233 -3.93 -0.20 0.42
CA ARG A 233 -4.64 0.07 1.68
C ARG A 233 -5.25 1.47 1.70
N LEU A 234 -4.52 2.48 1.21
CA LEU A 234 -5.04 3.85 1.01
C LEU A 234 -6.29 3.82 0.15
N HIS A 235 -6.26 3.19 -1.03
CA HIS A 235 -7.41 3.14 -1.93
C HIS A 235 -8.62 2.43 -1.31
N LYS A 236 -8.40 1.33 -0.58
CA LYS A 236 -9.45 0.64 0.15
C LYS A 236 -10.08 1.55 1.21
N LEU A 237 -9.25 2.22 2.01
CA LEU A 237 -9.72 3.16 3.03
C LEU A 237 -10.43 4.37 2.44
N THR A 238 -9.96 4.92 1.33
CA THR A 238 -10.66 6.00 0.62
C THR A 238 -12.06 5.55 0.21
N ARG A 239 -12.20 4.34 -0.36
CA ARG A 239 -13.53 3.80 -0.70
C ARG A 239 -14.42 3.61 0.53
N GLU A 240 -13.88 3.14 1.65
CA GLU A 240 -14.62 2.99 2.91
C GLU A 240 -15.09 4.35 3.44
N VAL A 241 -14.23 5.38 3.41
CA VAL A 241 -14.55 6.77 3.79
C VAL A 241 -15.66 7.34 2.89
N THR A 242 -15.53 7.23 1.57
CA THR A 242 -16.54 7.74 0.61
C THR A 242 -17.86 6.99 0.75
N ALA A 243 -17.83 5.67 0.99
CA ALA A 243 -19.03 4.88 1.22
C ALA A 243 -19.73 5.27 2.53
N ALA A 244 -18.97 5.46 3.61
CA ALA A 244 -19.48 5.94 4.88
C ALA A 244 -20.10 7.34 4.76
N GLN A 245 -19.46 8.24 4.01
CA GLN A 245 -19.99 9.58 3.75
C GLN A 245 -21.32 9.54 2.98
N ARG A 246 -21.42 8.69 1.95
CA ARG A 246 -22.69 8.49 1.22
C ARG A 246 -23.77 7.89 2.11
N GLN A 247 -23.43 6.90 2.94
CA GLN A 247 -24.36 6.31 3.88
C GLN A 247 -24.85 7.32 4.93
N GLN A 248 -23.98 8.20 5.42
CA GLN A 248 -24.37 9.28 6.34
C GLN A 248 -25.30 10.30 5.65
N ALA A 249 -25.00 10.67 4.40
CA ALA A 249 -25.88 11.55 3.63
C ALA A 249 -27.28 10.92 3.39
N LEU A 250 -27.33 9.61 3.13
CA LEU A 250 -28.58 8.87 2.85
C LEU A 250 -29.37 8.52 4.13
N ALA A 251 -28.71 8.12 5.21
CA ALA A 251 -29.34 7.70 6.45
C ALA A 251 -29.80 8.88 7.33
N GLY A 252 -29.08 10.01 7.27
CA GLY A 252 -29.36 11.20 8.08
C GLY A 252 -30.35 12.19 7.46
N GLY A 253 -30.54 12.17 6.13
CA GLY A 253 -31.34 13.17 5.41
C GLY A 253 -32.78 12.72 5.15
N THR A 254 -33.02 11.86 4.16
CA THR A 254 -34.37 11.73 3.57
C THR A 254 -35.42 11.11 4.50
N ARG A 255 -35.07 10.10 5.29
CA ARG A 255 -36.06 9.35 6.11
C ARG A 255 -36.38 10.04 7.44
N SER A 256 -35.38 10.65 8.06
CA SER A 256 -35.52 11.47 9.28
C SER A 256 -36.21 12.80 8.96
N LEU A 257 -35.86 13.47 7.87
CA LEU A 257 -36.54 14.71 7.43
C LEU A 257 -37.99 14.45 7.03
N SER A 258 -38.30 13.28 6.44
CA SER A 258 -39.70 12.88 6.19
C SER A 258 -40.51 12.71 7.47
N ARG A 259 -39.95 12.04 8.50
CA ARG A 259 -40.60 11.93 9.82
C ARG A 259 -40.78 13.29 10.51
N ALA A 260 -39.77 14.16 10.43
CA ALA A 260 -39.88 15.53 10.93
C ALA A 260 -40.98 16.31 10.19
N GLY A 261 -41.09 16.11 8.87
CA GLY A 261 -42.15 16.68 8.05
C GLY A 261 -43.55 16.23 8.47
N GLU A 262 -43.71 14.93 8.77
CA GLU A 262 -44.96 14.39 9.30
C GLU A 262 -45.30 14.93 10.70
N ALA A 263 -44.32 15.04 11.59
CA ALA A 263 -44.50 15.61 12.93
C ALA A 263 -44.96 17.08 12.85
N LEU A 264 -44.37 17.88 11.94
CA LEU A 264 -44.79 19.27 11.73
C LEU A 264 -46.18 19.37 11.08
N LYS A 265 -46.54 18.44 10.19
CA LYS A 265 -47.90 18.38 9.63
C LYS A 265 -48.94 18.06 10.70
N GLN A 266 -48.63 17.21 11.68
CA GLN A 266 -49.49 16.96 12.83
C GLN A 266 -49.59 18.18 13.74
N ALA A 267 -48.46 18.83 14.02
CA ALA A 267 -48.42 20.07 14.80
C ALA A 267 -49.23 21.19 14.14
N ALA A 268 -49.19 21.30 12.81
CA ALA A 268 -49.99 22.25 12.05
C ALA A 268 -51.49 22.00 12.18
N ARG A 269 -51.93 20.73 12.08
CA ARG A 269 -53.35 20.36 12.28
C ARG A 269 -53.83 20.70 13.68
N ALA A 270 -52.98 20.47 14.69
CA ALA A 270 -53.29 20.83 16.07
C ALA A 270 -53.33 22.35 16.30
N ALA A 271 -52.49 23.13 15.61
CA ALA A 271 -52.49 24.59 15.65
C ALA A 271 -53.76 25.18 15.00
N GLU A 272 -54.20 24.61 13.87
CA GLU A 272 -55.42 25.04 13.18
C GLU A 272 -56.70 24.66 13.92
N ALA A 273 -56.75 23.46 14.52
CA ALA A 273 -57.90 23.00 15.29
C ALA A 273 -58.16 23.87 16.54
N LYS A 274 -57.13 24.53 17.08
CA LYS A 274 -57.24 25.44 18.23
C LYS A 274 -57.71 26.85 17.85
N ALA A 275 -58.10 27.10 16.59
CA ALA A 275 -58.65 28.36 16.05
C ALA A 275 -57.83 29.63 16.35
N SER A 276 -56.58 29.50 16.83
CA SER A 276 -55.82 30.63 17.40
C SER A 276 -54.91 31.32 16.40
N SER A 277 -54.57 30.68 15.26
CA SER A 277 -53.90 31.32 14.12
C SER A 277 -53.85 30.37 12.90
N PRO A 278 -54.64 30.60 11.84
CA PRO A 278 -54.54 29.81 10.60
C PRO A 278 -53.17 29.98 9.91
N GLU A 279 -52.52 31.12 10.09
CA GLU A 279 -51.19 31.39 9.51
C GLU A 279 -50.09 30.53 10.13
N ALA A 280 -50.16 30.26 11.44
CA ALA A 280 -49.21 29.40 12.16
C ALA A 280 -49.23 27.97 11.62
N GLY A 281 -50.45 27.44 11.41
CA GLY A 281 -50.65 26.12 10.83
C GLY A 281 -50.11 26.02 9.40
N GLN A 282 -50.37 27.03 8.57
CA GLN A 282 -49.87 27.07 7.20
C GLN A 282 -48.33 27.06 7.13
N ARG A 283 -47.65 27.85 7.95
CA ARG A 283 -46.17 27.84 8.02
C ARG A 283 -45.61 26.50 8.46
N LEU A 284 -46.22 25.87 9.47
CA LEU A 284 -45.82 24.55 9.94
C LEU A 284 -46.05 23.46 8.87
N ARG A 285 -47.12 23.56 8.07
CA ARG A 285 -47.32 22.67 6.90
C ARG A 285 -46.27 22.88 5.83
N GLN A 286 -46.01 24.13 5.46
CA GLN A 286 -45.02 24.46 4.44
C GLN A 286 -43.62 23.99 4.86
N MET A 287 -43.25 24.21 6.13
CA MET A 287 -42.02 23.67 6.69
C MET A 287 -42.02 22.14 6.65
N GLY A 288 -43.12 21.50 7.05
CA GLY A 288 -43.22 20.05 7.01
C GLY A 288 -43.09 19.45 5.61
N GLU A 289 -43.65 20.12 4.59
CA GLU A 289 -43.53 19.72 3.19
C GLU A 289 -42.14 19.96 2.61
N ALA A 290 -41.50 21.07 2.97
CA ALA A 290 -40.11 21.37 2.61
C ALA A 290 -39.18 20.28 3.16
N LEU A 291 -39.30 19.94 4.46
CA LEU A 291 -38.52 18.86 5.08
C LEU A 291 -38.79 17.50 4.43
N ARG A 292 -40.06 17.16 4.15
CA ARG A 292 -40.40 15.90 3.51
C ARG A 292 -39.81 15.77 2.09
N ARG A 293 -39.71 16.88 1.35
CA ARG A 293 -39.07 16.94 0.03
C ARG A 293 -37.53 17.02 0.11
N GLY A 294 -36.95 17.16 1.30
CA GLY A 294 -35.52 17.42 1.48
C GLY A 294 -35.10 18.83 1.01
N ASP A 295 -36.05 19.74 0.83
CA ASP A 295 -35.81 21.10 0.37
C ASP A 295 -35.39 21.99 1.54
N THR A 296 -34.11 21.87 1.90
CA THR A 296 -33.52 22.62 3.01
C THR A 296 -33.40 24.12 2.73
N GLU A 297 -33.45 24.55 1.46
CA GLU A 297 -33.50 25.97 1.09
C GLU A 297 -34.87 26.57 1.40
N GLN A 298 -35.96 25.88 1.05
CA GLN A 298 -37.31 26.31 1.44
C GLN A 298 -37.45 26.38 2.96
N ALA A 299 -36.91 25.39 3.69
CA ALA A 299 -36.90 25.42 5.16
C ALA A 299 -36.11 26.63 5.70
N ALA A 300 -34.97 26.98 5.11
CA ALA A 300 -34.20 28.16 5.50
C ALA A 300 -34.96 29.47 5.24
N ARG A 301 -35.65 29.60 4.11
CA ARG A 301 -36.46 30.78 3.77
C ARG A 301 -37.59 31.00 4.76
N LEU A 302 -38.29 29.93 5.16
CA LEU A 302 -39.36 30.01 6.18
C LEU A 302 -38.82 30.46 7.55
N LEU A 303 -37.60 30.05 7.92
CA LEU A 303 -36.95 30.56 9.13
C LEU A 303 -36.54 32.04 9.00
N GLN A 304 -36.09 32.45 7.82
CA GLN A 304 -35.79 33.85 7.53
C GLN A 304 -37.06 34.73 7.59
N GLU A 305 -38.20 34.23 7.15
CA GLU A 305 -39.49 34.91 7.28
C GLU A 305 -39.89 35.10 8.75
N LEU A 306 -39.67 34.09 9.61
CA LEU A 306 -39.86 34.21 11.05
C LEU A 306 -38.91 35.26 11.66
N ALA A 307 -37.66 35.31 11.20
CA ALA A 307 -36.70 36.33 11.61
C ALA A 307 -37.19 37.74 11.25
N ASN A 308 -37.61 37.94 10.00
CA ASN A 308 -38.11 39.23 9.51
C ASN A 308 -39.37 39.68 10.26
N ARG A 309 -40.28 38.74 10.58
CA ARG A 309 -41.48 39.03 11.36
C ARG A 309 -41.16 39.34 12.83
N ALA A 310 -40.11 38.77 13.39
CA ALA A 310 -39.62 39.15 14.71
C ALA A 310 -39.05 40.59 14.70
N VAL A 311 -38.28 40.98 13.67
CA VAL A 311 -37.68 42.33 13.56
C VAL A 311 -38.70 43.43 13.26
N SER A 312 -39.81 43.13 12.58
CA SER A 312 -40.81 44.13 12.19
C SER A 312 -41.52 44.84 13.36
N GLY A 313 -41.29 44.40 14.61
CA GLY A 313 -41.54 45.17 15.84
C GLY A 313 -43.01 45.33 16.26
N LYS A 314 -43.97 44.80 15.48
CA LYS A 314 -45.42 44.96 15.71
C LYS A 314 -46.11 43.69 16.23
N LEU A 315 -45.39 42.82 16.93
CA LEU A 315 -45.96 41.58 17.46
C LEU A 315 -46.64 41.83 18.82
N SER A 316 -47.94 41.55 18.90
CA SER A 316 -48.68 41.49 20.16
C SER A 316 -48.12 40.39 21.08
N ALA A 317 -48.43 40.46 22.38
CA ALA A 317 -48.03 39.42 23.33
C ALA A 317 -48.51 38.01 22.94
N GLN A 318 -49.70 37.93 22.34
CA GLN A 318 -50.30 36.69 21.86
C GLN A 318 -49.54 36.15 20.63
N GLU A 319 -49.20 37.00 19.66
CA GLU A 319 -48.43 36.58 18.48
C GLU A 319 -47.00 36.15 18.83
N ARG A 320 -46.36 36.80 19.83
CA ARG A 320 -45.04 36.37 20.34
C ARG A 320 -45.10 34.97 20.95
N GLN A 321 -46.14 34.66 21.72
CA GLN A 321 -46.34 33.34 22.30
C GLN A 321 -46.59 32.26 21.22
N GLN A 322 -47.36 32.59 20.19
CA GLN A 322 -47.60 31.68 19.06
C GLN A 322 -46.32 31.39 18.28
N MET A 323 -45.56 32.43 17.94
CA MET A 323 -44.28 32.29 17.26
C MET A 323 -43.26 31.49 18.09
N ALA A 324 -43.27 31.66 19.42
CA ALA A 324 -42.44 30.85 20.31
C ALA A 324 -42.85 29.36 20.32
N GLN A 325 -44.14 29.06 20.21
CA GLN A 325 -44.64 27.69 20.10
C GLN A 325 -44.29 27.06 18.74
N GLU A 326 -44.43 27.81 17.64
CA GLU A 326 -43.99 27.38 16.31
C GLU A 326 -42.49 27.04 16.32
N ALA A 327 -41.65 27.93 16.87
CA ALA A 327 -40.21 27.70 16.99
C ALA A 327 -39.87 26.44 17.80
N ARG A 328 -40.61 26.16 18.88
CA ARG A 328 -40.44 24.92 19.67
C ARG A 328 -40.82 23.67 18.90
N GLN A 329 -41.92 23.70 18.15
CA GLN A 329 -42.37 22.56 17.35
C GLN A 329 -41.39 22.26 16.22
N ILE A 330 -40.88 23.30 15.55
CA ILE A 330 -39.82 23.17 14.55
C ILE A 330 -38.56 22.60 15.21
N ALA A 331 -38.12 23.14 16.35
CA ALA A 331 -36.95 22.63 17.05
C ALA A 331 -37.09 21.15 17.45
N GLN A 332 -38.25 20.74 17.96
CA GLN A 332 -38.53 19.35 18.35
C GLN A 332 -38.50 18.42 17.14
N ALA A 333 -39.13 18.82 16.02
CA ALA A 333 -39.11 18.04 14.80
C ALA A 333 -37.71 17.89 14.21
N LEU A 334 -36.85 18.92 14.35
CA LEU A 334 -35.50 18.92 13.80
C LEU A 334 -34.46 18.21 14.69
N ALA A 335 -34.71 18.03 15.99
CA ALA A 335 -33.75 17.50 16.96
C ALA A 335 -33.14 16.13 16.56
N ASP A 336 -33.94 15.29 15.91
CA ASP A 336 -33.53 13.93 15.48
C ASP A 336 -33.22 13.82 13.98
N THR A 337 -33.01 14.95 13.30
CA THR A 337 -32.69 14.99 11.87
C THR A 337 -31.23 15.34 11.59
N SER A 338 -30.84 15.40 10.31
CA SER A 338 -29.56 16.00 9.87
C SER A 338 -29.46 17.50 10.19
N LEU A 339 -30.58 18.16 10.49
CA LEU A 339 -30.68 19.57 10.87
C LEU A 339 -30.75 19.77 12.39
N ALA A 340 -30.31 18.78 13.19
CA ALA A 340 -30.34 18.86 14.65
C ALA A 340 -29.61 20.09 15.22
N GLU A 341 -28.59 20.58 14.52
CA GLU A 341 -27.88 21.81 14.90
C GLU A 341 -28.77 23.06 14.82
N ALA A 342 -29.81 23.07 13.97
CA ALA A 342 -30.80 24.14 13.88
C ALA A 342 -31.79 24.13 15.07
N ALA A 343 -31.95 23.01 15.77
CA ALA A 343 -32.92 22.89 16.86
C ALA A 343 -32.55 23.75 18.08
N ARG A 344 -31.25 23.88 18.39
CA ARG A 344 -30.76 24.71 19.51
C ARG A 344 -31.06 26.20 19.35
N PRO A 345 -30.66 26.86 18.24
CA PRO A 345 -31.00 28.27 18.04
C PRO A 345 -32.52 28.48 18.00
N LEU A 346 -33.31 27.54 17.46
CA LEU A 346 -34.78 27.64 17.50
C LEU A 346 -35.37 27.56 18.91
N GLN A 347 -34.82 26.72 19.79
CA GLN A 347 -35.23 26.69 21.21
C GLN A 347 -34.88 27.99 21.92
N GLU A 348 -33.72 28.57 21.62
CA GLU A 348 -33.30 29.84 22.18
C GLU A 348 -34.16 30.99 21.65
N ALA A 349 -34.46 31.01 20.34
CA ALA A 349 -35.40 31.95 19.72
C ALA A 349 -36.76 31.94 20.43
N ALA A 350 -37.29 30.75 20.74
CA ALA A 350 -38.54 30.62 21.48
C ALA A 350 -38.48 31.22 22.89
N LYS A 351 -37.37 31.08 23.61
CA LYS A 351 -37.19 31.72 24.93
C LYS A 351 -37.08 33.25 24.80
N GLN A 352 -36.32 33.72 23.83
CA GLN A 352 -36.12 35.16 23.58
C GLN A 352 -37.44 35.86 23.20
N LEU A 353 -38.30 35.20 22.41
CA LEU A 353 -39.65 35.68 22.09
C LEU A 353 -40.53 35.80 23.35
N GLN A 354 -40.46 34.84 24.27
CA GLN A 354 -41.19 34.89 25.54
C GLN A 354 -40.72 36.01 26.47
N GLN A 355 -39.43 36.35 26.41
CA GLN A 355 -38.82 37.46 27.16
C GLN A 355 -39.02 38.82 26.47
N GLY A 356 -39.65 38.85 25.30
CA GLY A 356 -39.87 40.08 24.52
C GLY A 356 -38.65 40.59 23.76
N GLN A 357 -37.56 39.83 23.70
CA GLN A 357 -36.31 40.18 23.02
C GLN A 357 -36.39 39.84 21.51
N LEU A 358 -37.18 40.62 20.78
CA LEU A 358 -37.48 40.38 19.36
C LEU A 358 -36.22 40.36 18.46
N ALA A 359 -35.29 41.29 18.67
CA ALA A 359 -34.04 41.34 17.90
C ALA A 359 -33.11 40.15 18.20
N ALA A 360 -33.08 39.67 19.43
CA ALA A 360 -32.30 38.49 19.80
C ALA A 360 -32.91 37.22 19.20
N ALA A 361 -34.24 37.09 19.22
CA ALA A 361 -34.96 35.99 18.57
C ALA A 361 -34.72 35.95 17.05
N ALA A 362 -34.74 37.10 16.38
CA ALA A 362 -34.47 37.19 14.94
C ALA A 362 -33.09 36.63 14.57
N ARG A 363 -32.04 37.01 15.32
CA ARG A 363 -30.67 36.48 15.10
C ARG A 363 -30.61 34.96 15.26
N GLN A 364 -31.36 34.41 16.20
CA GLN A 364 -31.42 32.96 16.40
C GLN A 364 -32.15 32.26 15.23
N PHE A 365 -33.22 32.86 14.69
CA PHE A 365 -33.87 32.34 13.48
C PHE A 365 -32.96 32.40 12.25
N GLU A 366 -32.17 33.46 12.07
CA GLU A 366 -31.17 33.56 10.99
C GLU A 366 -30.08 32.50 11.13
N GLN A 367 -29.57 32.25 12.35
CA GLN A 367 -28.60 31.19 12.61
C GLN A 367 -29.17 29.80 12.27
N ALA A 368 -30.42 29.54 12.68
CA ALA A 368 -31.13 28.31 12.31
C ALA A 368 -31.34 28.20 10.79
N GLY A 369 -31.72 29.31 10.12
CA GLY A 369 -31.85 29.40 8.67
C GLY A 369 -30.54 29.07 7.95
N GLY A 370 -29.41 29.63 8.40
CA GLY A 370 -28.09 29.33 7.86
C GLY A 370 -27.70 27.85 8.01
N THR A 371 -28.02 27.24 9.17
CA THR A 371 -27.78 25.79 9.35
C THR A 371 -28.64 24.93 8.41
N CYS A 372 -29.90 25.32 8.18
CA CYS A 372 -30.76 24.68 7.18
C CYS A 372 -30.22 24.87 5.76
N GLN A 373 -29.79 26.07 5.38
CA GLN A 373 -29.28 26.37 4.04
C GLN A 373 -27.97 25.63 3.73
N SER A 374 -27.14 25.37 4.74
CA SER A 374 -25.94 24.53 4.59
C SER A 374 -26.24 23.02 4.48
N GLY A 375 -27.51 22.62 4.46
CA GLY A 375 -27.98 21.24 4.34
C GLY A 375 -27.71 20.40 5.59
N GLY A 376 -27.47 21.04 6.74
CA GLY A 376 -26.97 20.35 7.93
C GLY A 376 -25.61 19.72 7.65
N ALA A 377 -24.62 20.54 7.29
CA ALA A 377 -23.22 20.14 7.22
C ALA A 377 -22.74 19.66 8.60
N SER A 378 -23.16 18.46 8.96
CA SER A 378 -22.90 17.85 10.26
C SER A 378 -21.40 17.80 10.45
N ARG A 379 -20.91 18.12 11.65
CA ARG A 379 -19.49 18.07 12.00
C ARG A 379 -18.80 16.80 11.49
N SER A 380 -19.45 15.64 11.61
CA SER A 380 -19.02 14.35 11.03
C SER A 380 -18.76 14.38 9.51
N ALA A 381 -19.59 15.05 8.71
CA ALA A 381 -19.41 15.13 7.26
C ALA A 381 -18.19 15.97 6.88
N SER A 382 -17.93 17.06 7.61
CA SER A 382 -16.72 17.88 7.42
C SER A 382 -15.44 17.11 7.77
N GLN A 383 -15.49 16.28 8.83
CA GLN A 383 -14.39 15.41 9.25
C GLN A 383 -14.12 14.31 8.21
N MET A 384 -15.16 13.65 7.70
CA MET A 384 -15.03 12.62 6.66
C MET A 384 -14.34 13.17 5.40
N ARG A 385 -14.65 14.43 5.02
CA ARG A 385 -13.97 15.14 3.91
C ARG A 385 -12.50 15.41 4.21
N GLN A 386 -12.14 15.81 5.43
CA GLN A 386 -10.73 16.00 5.81
C GLN A 386 -9.95 14.68 5.74
N VAL A 387 -10.54 13.58 6.21
CA VAL A 387 -9.95 12.23 6.10
C VAL A 387 -9.74 11.86 4.63
N GLU A 388 -10.74 12.07 3.78
CA GLU A 388 -10.63 11.78 2.35
C GLU A 388 -9.53 12.62 1.68
N GLN A 389 -9.47 13.91 1.97
CA GLN A 389 -8.43 14.81 1.44
C GLN A 389 -7.03 14.36 1.86
N ALA A 390 -6.83 14.00 3.12
CA ALA A 390 -5.55 13.50 3.61
C ALA A 390 -5.13 12.19 2.91
N LEU A 391 -6.09 11.27 2.69
CA LEU A 391 -5.82 10.03 1.96
C LEU A 391 -5.48 10.27 0.48
N GLN A 392 -6.18 11.21 -0.17
CA GLN A 392 -5.91 11.57 -1.56
C GLN A 392 -4.55 12.27 -1.71
N GLN A 393 -4.19 13.17 -0.78
CA GLN A 393 -2.89 13.81 -0.73
C GLN A 393 -1.77 12.79 -0.52
N ALA A 394 -1.94 11.86 0.44
CA ALA A 394 -0.98 10.79 0.68
C ALA A 394 -0.77 9.94 -0.58
N ARG A 395 -1.84 9.63 -1.31
CA ARG A 395 -1.75 8.90 -2.59
C ARG A 395 -0.94 9.66 -3.64
N ARG A 396 -1.15 10.98 -3.80
CA ARG A 396 -0.41 11.81 -4.76
C ARG A 396 1.07 11.88 -4.41
N GLN A 397 1.39 12.20 -3.15
CA GLN A 397 2.77 12.35 -2.71
C GLN A 397 3.55 11.03 -2.78
N LEU A 398 2.90 9.90 -2.46
CA LEU A 398 3.50 8.59 -2.65
C LEU A 398 3.71 8.24 -4.13
N ALA A 399 2.82 8.65 -5.03
CA ALA A 399 2.99 8.45 -6.47
C ALA A 399 4.20 9.25 -6.99
N GLU A 400 4.29 10.52 -6.62
CA GLU A 400 5.35 11.46 -7.02
C GLU A 400 6.72 11.08 -6.46
N ALA A 401 6.81 10.57 -5.23
CA ALA A 401 8.07 10.18 -4.59
C ALA A 401 8.82 9.02 -5.28
N GLY A 402 8.27 8.45 -6.36
CA GLY A 402 8.92 7.44 -7.19
C GLY A 402 9.17 7.84 -8.64
N GLN A 403 8.79 9.04 -9.08
CA GLN A 403 9.16 9.55 -10.40
C GLN A 403 10.44 10.39 -10.28
N GLU A 404 11.39 10.18 -11.18
CA GLU A 404 12.55 11.07 -11.30
C GLU A 404 12.05 12.49 -11.57
N LYS A 405 12.15 13.36 -10.58
CA LYS A 405 12.39 14.77 -10.88
C LYS A 405 13.79 14.82 -11.49
N ALA A 406 13.84 15.09 -12.79
CA ALA A 406 15.06 15.59 -13.42
C ALA A 406 15.62 16.73 -12.55
N PRO A 407 16.95 16.87 -12.41
CA PRO A 407 17.53 17.85 -11.51
C PRO A 407 17.17 19.27 -11.97
N GLU A 408 16.19 19.89 -11.33
CA GLU A 408 16.09 21.35 -11.28
C GLU A 408 17.15 21.84 -10.31
N SER A 409 18.30 22.16 -10.88
CA SER A 409 19.32 22.97 -10.24
C SER A 409 18.79 24.40 -10.11
N GLY A 410 18.50 24.79 -8.87
CA GLY A 410 18.60 26.18 -8.41
C GLY A 410 17.38 27.06 -8.63
N GLN A 411 16.57 27.24 -7.59
CA GLN A 411 16.59 28.49 -6.82
C GLN A 411 15.66 28.38 -5.61
N THR A 412 16.28 28.31 -4.45
CA THR A 412 15.78 28.90 -3.22
C THR A 412 15.56 30.40 -3.45
N LEU A 413 14.36 30.92 -3.20
CA LEU A 413 14.06 32.27 -2.69
C LEU A 413 12.53 32.33 -2.55
N ALA A 414 12.04 32.25 -1.32
CA ALA A 414 11.76 33.42 -0.47
C ALA A 414 10.30 33.85 -0.62
N ARG A 415 9.58 33.54 0.45
CA ARG A 415 8.38 34.20 0.95
C ARG A 415 8.37 35.70 0.65
N GLY A 416 7.28 36.15 0.04
CA GLY A 416 6.90 37.55 -0.09
C GLY A 416 5.38 37.66 -0.17
N GLU A 417 4.78 38.12 0.92
CA GLU A 417 3.43 38.66 1.01
C GLU A 417 3.29 39.91 0.11
N GLY A 418 2.10 40.13 -0.46
CA GLY A 418 1.78 41.33 -1.24
C GLY A 418 0.34 41.35 -1.74
N ASP A 419 -0.48 42.17 -1.08
CA ASP A 419 -1.87 42.56 -1.35
C ASP A 419 -2.09 43.35 -2.68
N GLY A 420 -3.35 43.42 -3.11
CA GLY A 420 -3.92 44.45 -4.01
C GLY A 420 -4.19 43.98 -5.45
N ALA A 421 -5.42 43.74 -5.90
CA ALA A 421 -6.53 44.67 -6.19
C ALA A 421 -6.68 45.00 -7.71
N ASP A 422 -7.90 44.67 -8.20
CA ASP A 422 -8.69 45.28 -9.28
C ASP A 422 -8.37 45.10 -10.79
N GLY A 423 -9.40 44.68 -11.55
CA GLY A 423 -9.51 44.92 -12.99
C GLY A 423 -10.49 44.03 -13.80
N ARG A 424 -11.77 44.41 -13.83
CA ARG A 424 -12.88 44.09 -14.80
C ARG A 424 -12.41 43.99 -16.28
N SER A 425 -13.06 43.37 -17.29
CA SER A 425 -14.46 42.96 -17.56
C SER A 425 -14.58 42.08 -18.81
N ILE A 426 -15.71 41.35 -18.86
CA ILE A 426 -16.52 40.79 -19.97
C ILE A 426 -16.49 41.58 -21.30
N GLY A 427 -16.62 40.90 -22.45
CA GLY A 427 -17.14 41.51 -23.68
C GLY A 427 -16.97 40.72 -24.99
N SER A 428 -18.09 40.21 -25.53
CA SER A 428 -18.29 39.50 -26.80
C SER A 428 -17.99 40.34 -28.06
N MET A 429 -17.75 39.71 -29.22
CA MET A 429 -18.58 39.90 -30.45
C MET A 429 -18.13 39.08 -31.69
N MET A 430 -19.16 38.69 -32.46
CA MET A 430 -19.19 38.12 -33.82
C MET A 430 -18.65 39.07 -34.90
N GLY A 431 -18.33 38.53 -36.09
CA GLY A 431 -18.38 39.30 -37.36
C GLY A 431 -17.50 38.78 -38.52
N GLU A 432 -18.12 38.10 -39.48
CA GLU A 432 -17.69 37.79 -40.88
C GLU A 432 -17.49 39.07 -41.76
N PRO A 433 -17.19 39.01 -43.09
CA PRO A 433 -16.06 38.44 -43.83
C PRO A 433 -15.47 39.46 -44.88
N THR A 434 -14.69 38.99 -45.86
CA THR A 434 -14.18 39.66 -47.11
C THR A 434 -13.10 40.76 -46.99
N ALA A 435 -12.09 40.90 -47.86
CA ALA A 435 -11.61 40.13 -49.02
C ALA A 435 -10.14 40.47 -49.33
N GLY A 436 -9.38 39.45 -49.76
CA GLY A 436 -8.41 39.51 -50.86
C GLY A 436 -7.04 40.18 -50.68
N GLN A 437 -5.99 39.37 -50.49
CA GLN A 437 -4.96 39.15 -51.51
C GLN A 437 -4.09 37.94 -51.17
N ALA A 438 -3.78 37.15 -52.21
CA ALA A 438 -3.25 35.80 -52.11
C ALA A 438 -1.71 35.75 -52.03
N SER A 439 -1.20 34.82 -51.21
CA SER A 439 0.05 34.09 -51.45
C SER A 439 -0.09 32.68 -50.85
N PRO A 440 0.39 31.62 -51.53
CA PRO A 440 -0.12 30.26 -51.34
C PRO A 440 0.90 29.39 -50.61
N ASP A 441 0.70 29.12 -49.31
CA ASP A 441 1.41 28.00 -48.66
C ASP A 441 0.66 27.48 -47.43
N ALA A 442 -0.54 26.94 -47.67
CA ALA A 442 -1.30 26.18 -46.69
C ALA A 442 -1.44 24.74 -47.20
N GLY A 443 -0.59 23.85 -46.69
CA GLY A 443 -0.64 22.41 -46.94
C GLY A 443 -1.96 21.81 -46.47
N ARG A 444 -2.76 21.36 -47.43
CA ARG A 444 -3.92 20.48 -47.22
C ARG A 444 -3.45 19.08 -46.83
N GLY A 445 -4.04 18.53 -45.79
CA GLY A 445 -3.97 17.10 -45.49
C GLY A 445 -4.60 16.28 -46.62
N THR A 446 -3.91 15.24 -47.08
CA THR A 446 -4.40 14.31 -48.10
C THR A 446 -4.47 12.90 -47.52
N THR A 447 -5.52 12.61 -46.76
CA THR A 447 -6.08 11.25 -46.66
C THR A 447 -7.59 11.38 -46.85
N ASN A 448 -7.97 11.52 -48.11
CA ASN A 448 -9.28 11.24 -48.72
C ASN A 448 -9.18 11.77 -50.16
N GLN A 449 -8.39 11.08 -51.01
CA GLN A 449 -8.64 11.17 -52.44
C GLN A 449 -9.80 10.23 -52.74
N GLN A 450 -10.94 10.87 -52.91
CA GLN A 450 -12.11 10.39 -53.61
C GLN A 450 -11.69 10.14 -55.05
N GLN A 451 -11.43 8.88 -55.38
CA GLN A 451 -11.15 8.45 -56.74
C GLN A 451 -12.47 8.38 -57.49
N SER A 452 -12.69 9.34 -58.38
CA SER A 452 -13.76 9.34 -59.35
C SER A 452 -13.65 8.09 -60.23
N GLY A 453 -14.75 7.35 -60.35
CA GLY A 453 -14.82 6.11 -61.12
C GLY A 453 -14.46 6.31 -62.59
N GLY A 454 -13.45 5.56 -63.04
CA GLY A 454 -13.28 5.17 -64.45
C GLY A 454 -13.97 3.82 -64.70
N PRO A 455 -14.42 3.53 -65.93
CA PRO A 455 -15.35 2.45 -66.20
C PRO A 455 -14.80 1.07 -65.85
N MET A 456 -15.64 0.27 -65.17
CA MET A 456 -15.43 -1.16 -64.93
C MET A 456 -15.33 -1.92 -66.26
N GLY A 457 -14.11 -2.33 -66.61
CA GLY A 457 -13.88 -3.48 -67.48
C GLY A 457 -14.02 -4.75 -66.65
N GLY A 458 -14.99 -5.60 -66.99
CA GLY A 458 -15.33 -6.79 -66.24
C GLY A 458 -14.20 -7.81 -66.19
N SER A 459 -13.81 -8.22 -64.99
CA SER A 459 -13.21 -9.52 -64.69
C SER A 459 -13.57 -9.88 -63.26
N ALA A 460 -14.00 -11.13 -63.06
CA ALA A 460 -14.59 -11.65 -61.83
C ALA A 460 -13.64 -11.54 -60.61
N PRO A 461 -14.18 -11.55 -59.37
CA PRO A 461 -13.34 -11.53 -58.17
C PRO A 461 -12.59 -12.86 -58.04
N GLU A 462 -11.26 -12.82 -58.11
CA GLU A 462 -10.43 -13.96 -57.71
C GLU A 462 -10.51 -14.18 -56.21
N GLU A 463 -10.99 -15.37 -55.86
CA GLU A 463 -11.12 -15.89 -54.52
C GLU A 463 -9.73 -16.18 -53.94
N ARG A 464 -9.17 -15.28 -53.12
CA ARG A 464 -7.96 -15.57 -52.35
C ARG A 464 -8.31 -16.49 -51.18
N GLN A 465 -8.49 -17.77 -51.48
CA GLN A 465 -8.39 -18.82 -50.48
C GLN A 465 -6.92 -18.92 -50.05
N ALA A 466 -6.65 -18.63 -48.77
CA ALA A 466 -5.35 -18.85 -48.16
C ALA A 466 -5.12 -20.35 -48.00
N ALA A 467 -4.60 -21.00 -49.06
CA ALA A 467 -4.04 -22.33 -48.99
C ALA A 467 -2.66 -22.23 -48.33
N GLU A 468 -2.63 -22.16 -46.99
CA GLU A 468 -1.57 -22.65 -46.09
C GLU A 468 -1.60 -21.90 -44.75
N ARG A 469 -1.61 -22.66 -43.65
CA ARG A 469 -1.42 -22.13 -42.29
C ARG A 469 0.04 -21.63 -42.19
N PRO A 470 0.31 -20.37 -41.80
CA PRO A 470 1.68 -19.91 -41.66
C PRO A 470 2.35 -20.65 -40.50
N ARG A 471 3.28 -21.56 -40.84
CA ARG A 471 4.28 -22.08 -39.89
C ARG A 471 5.19 -20.92 -39.49
N GLY A 472 5.47 -20.83 -38.20
CA GLY A 472 6.08 -19.67 -37.56
C GLY A 472 7.46 -19.25 -38.07
N GLN A 473 7.76 -18.00 -37.75
CA GLN A 473 9.06 -17.31 -37.82
C GLN A 473 9.53 -16.88 -39.21
N ALA A 474 8.82 -15.93 -39.82
CA ALA A 474 9.46 -14.95 -40.71
C ALA A 474 9.86 -13.71 -39.87
N PRO A 475 11.12 -13.24 -39.92
CA PRO A 475 11.49 -11.98 -39.31
C PRO A 475 10.72 -10.83 -39.98
N PHE A 476 10.13 -9.95 -39.17
CA PHE A 476 9.38 -8.79 -39.67
C PHE A 476 10.26 -7.94 -40.59
N GLU A 477 9.89 -7.89 -41.87
CA GLU A 477 10.53 -7.03 -42.85
C GLU A 477 10.18 -5.57 -42.52
N ARG A 478 11.21 -4.71 -42.44
CA ARG A 478 11.01 -3.29 -42.15
C ARG A 478 10.40 -2.61 -43.38
N LEU A 479 9.09 -2.38 -43.39
CA LEU A 479 8.37 -1.56 -44.39
C LEU A 479 8.68 -0.05 -44.31
N TYR A 480 9.76 0.35 -43.62
CA TYR A 480 10.16 1.74 -43.51
C TYR A 480 11.68 1.87 -43.62
N ALA A 481 12.12 2.42 -44.75
CA ALA A 481 13.47 2.92 -44.94
C ALA A 481 13.45 4.45 -44.76
N PRO A 482 13.90 5.01 -43.62
CA PRO A 482 14.03 6.44 -43.48
C PRO A 482 15.21 6.94 -44.30
N GLU A 483 14.98 7.36 -45.55
CA GLU A 483 15.93 8.23 -46.23
C GLU A 483 15.91 9.60 -45.57
N ARG A 484 17.08 10.07 -45.13
CA ARG A 484 17.26 11.45 -44.70
C ARG A 484 17.19 12.33 -45.94
N VAL A 485 16.22 13.25 -45.99
CA VAL A 485 16.29 14.38 -46.92
C VAL A 485 17.52 15.21 -46.54
N ALA A 486 18.50 15.30 -47.43
CA ALA A 486 19.68 16.12 -47.25
C ALA A 486 19.26 17.59 -47.16
N THR A 487 19.27 18.15 -45.95
CA THR A 487 19.08 19.59 -45.74
C THR A 487 20.44 20.21 -45.50
N ASN A 488 20.84 21.16 -46.34
CA ASN A 488 21.98 22.05 -46.10
C ASN A 488 21.63 23.03 -44.98
N ARG A 489 21.72 22.58 -43.72
CA ARG A 489 21.67 23.46 -42.55
C ARG A 489 23.08 23.71 -42.04
N ILE A 490 23.48 24.98 -42.05
CA ILE A 490 24.72 25.43 -41.45
C ILE A 490 24.38 25.81 -40.01
N ASP A 491 24.80 24.97 -39.05
CA ASP A 491 24.74 25.32 -37.63
C ASP A 491 25.73 26.45 -37.37
N THR A 492 25.22 27.67 -37.21
CA THR A 492 26.02 28.82 -36.77
C THR A 492 25.62 29.20 -35.36
N GLN A 493 26.59 29.12 -34.45
CA GLN A 493 26.40 29.54 -33.06
C GLN A 493 26.95 30.96 -32.92
N VAL A 494 26.06 31.95 -32.79
CA VAL A 494 26.48 33.33 -32.52
C VAL A 494 26.94 33.42 -31.06
N ARG A 495 28.23 33.71 -30.82
CA ARG A 495 28.71 34.01 -29.46
C ARG A 495 28.33 35.43 -29.09
N GLY A 496 27.43 35.57 -28.13
CA GLY A 496 27.08 36.85 -27.50
C GLY A 496 26.88 36.68 -26.00
N LYS A 497 27.19 37.71 -25.21
CA LYS A 497 26.81 37.79 -23.78
C LYS A 497 25.44 38.46 -23.70
N GLN A 498 24.48 37.79 -23.07
CA GLN A 498 23.11 38.30 -22.92
C GLN A 498 23.09 39.51 -21.96
N GLY A 499 22.61 40.66 -22.43
CA GLY A 499 22.43 41.86 -21.60
C GLY A 499 21.18 41.75 -20.70
N SER A 500 21.13 42.55 -19.63
CA SER A 500 19.99 42.60 -18.72
C SER A 500 18.79 43.31 -19.37
N GLY A 501 17.89 42.55 -19.98
CA GLY A 501 16.63 43.00 -20.56
C GLY A 501 15.68 41.81 -20.75
N ARG A 502 14.38 42.07 -20.98
CA ARG A 502 13.38 41.01 -21.22
C ARG A 502 13.80 40.15 -22.42
N SER A 503 13.90 38.86 -22.19
CA SER A 503 14.24 37.86 -23.20
C SER A 503 13.02 37.00 -23.52
N ASP A 504 12.62 36.95 -24.78
CA ASP A 504 11.56 36.07 -25.25
C ASP A 504 12.13 34.70 -25.61
N LEU A 505 11.60 33.66 -24.96
CA LEU A 505 11.93 32.27 -25.20
C LEU A 505 10.76 31.62 -25.94
N THR A 506 10.97 31.23 -27.20
CA THR A 506 9.99 30.46 -27.95
C THR A 506 10.35 28.98 -27.89
N PRO A 507 9.59 28.14 -27.17
CA PRO A 507 9.86 26.70 -27.16
C PRO A 507 9.52 26.11 -28.53
N VAL A 508 10.55 25.67 -29.26
CA VAL A 508 10.37 24.92 -30.50
C VAL A 508 10.36 23.43 -30.19
N ARG A 509 9.35 22.71 -30.69
CA ARG A 509 9.24 21.25 -30.53
C ARG A 509 10.28 20.57 -31.42
N GLY A 510 11.38 20.13 -30.83
CA GLY A 510 12.44 19.38 -31.53
C GLY A 510 11.98 17.98 -31.95
N ALA A 511 12.66 17.40 -32.94
CA ALA A 511 12.46 16.01 -33.35
C ALA A 511 12.68 15.05 -32.16
N PRO A 512 11.90 13.95 -32.05
CA PRO A 512 12.06 12.98 -30.98
C PRO A 512 13.49 12.42 -31.00
N LYS A 513 14.17 12.46 -29.85
CA LYS A 513 15.45 11.77 -29.68
C LYS A 513 15.22 10.27 -29.86
N ARG A 514 16.15 9.59 -30.53
CA ARG A 514 16.19 8.12 -30.65
C ARG A 514 16.09 7.52 -29.24
N GLY A 515 14.91 7.03 -28.88
CA GLY A 515 14.73 6.00 -27.88
C GLY A 515 14.58 4.69 -28.65
N ASP A 516 15.23 3.63 -28.17
CA ASP A 516 15.03 2.31 -28.73
C ASP A 516 13.54 1.95 -28.60
N ALA A 517 12.83 1.93 -29.72
CA ALA A 517 11.42 1.54 -29.81
C ALA A 517 11.27 0.01 -29.71
N TYR A 518 12.06 -0.61 -28.84
CA TYR A 518 12.00 -2.03 -28.55
C TYR A 518 11.63 -2.18 -27.07
N GLN A 519 10.32 -2.13 -26.80
CA GLN A 519 9.79 -2.66 -25.55
C GLN A 519 9.58 -4.16 -25.73
N PRO A 520 10.19 -5.00 -24.88
CA PRO A 520 9.95 -6.43 -24.93
C PRO A 520 8.47 -6.74 -24.69
N TYR A 521 7.89 -7.66 -25.46
CA TYR A 521 6.46 -7.99 -25.47
C TYR A 521 5.87 -8.25 -24.06
N TYR A 522 6.67 -8.83 -23.16
CA TYR A 522 6.27 -9.13 -21.78
C TYR A 522 6.07 -7.88 -20.89
N GLU A 523 6.75 -6.76 -21.16
CA GLU A 523 6.52 -5.52 -20.41
C GLU A 523 5.21 -4.86 -20.86
N VAL A 524 4.94 -4.90 -22.15
CA VAL A 524 3.79 -4.29 -22.83
C VAL A 524 2.48 -5.00 -22.47
N TYR A 525 2.50 -6.33 -22.31
CA TYR A 525 1.30 -7.10 -22.01
C TYR A 525 0.60 -6.63 -20.71
N SER A 526 1.39 -6.31 -19.68
CA SER A 526 0.86 -5.88 -18.39
C SER A 526 0.22 -4.48 -18.43
N SER A 527 0.76 -3.58 -19.25
CA SER A 527 0.22 -2.23 -19.44
C SER A 527 -1.02 -2.25 -20.34
N TYR A 528 -1.04 -3.09 -21.39
CA TYR A 528 -2.22 -3.27 -22.23
C TYR A 528 -3.37 -3.92 -21.49
N ARG A 529 -3.11 -4.90 -20.63
CA ARG A 529 -4.15 -5.50 -19.78
C ARG A 529 -4.83 -4.45 -18.89
N ARG A 530 -4.05 -3.59 -18.25
CA ARG A 530 -4.60 -2.50 -17.41
C ARG A 530 -5.35 -1.45 -18.22
N ALA A 531 -4.81 -1.05 -19.37
CA ALA A 531 -5.47 -0.10 -20.25
C ALA A 531 -6.77 -0.65 -20.84
N ALA A 532 -6.80 -1.94 -21.21
CA ALA A 532 -7.99 -2.64 -21.70
C ALA A 532 -9.03 -2.84 -20.59
N GLU A 533 -8.63 -3.24 -19.38
CA GLU A 533 -9.53 -3.34 -18.21
C GLU A 533 -10.10 -1.96 -17.82
N GLU A 534 -9.29 -0.90 -17.92
CA GLU A 534 -9.73 0.48 -17.65
C GLU A 534 -10.68 1.01 -18.75
N ALA A 535 -10.43 0.71 -20.03
CA ALA A 535 -11.33 1.03 -21.14
C ALA A 535 -12.67 0.30 -21.02
N LEU A 536 -12.66 -1.01 -20.74
CA LEU A 536 -13.85 -1.82 -20.48
C LEU A 536 -14.65 -1.35 -19.25
N SER A 537 -13.99 -0.68 -18.30
CA SER A 537 -14.65 -0.10 -17.13
C SER A 537 -15.28 1.27 -17.39
N LYS A 538 -14.85 1.96 -18.45
CA LYS A 538 -15.31 3.31 -18.84
C LYS A 538 -16.35 3.28 -19.95
N GLU A 539 -16.33 2.28 -20.83
CA GLU A 539 -17.36 2.10 -21.85
C GLU A 539 -18.63 1.45 -21.28
N GLU A 540 -19.78 2.08 -21.53
CA GLU A 540 -21.10 1.53 -21.21
C GLU A 540 -21.42 0.38 -22.17
N VAL A 541 -20.85 -0.81 -21.91
CA VAL A 541 -21.25 -2.02 -22.62
C VAL A 541 -22.63 -2.45 -22.11
N PRO A 542 -23.67 -2.52 -22.97
CA PRO A 542 -24.99 -3.02 -22.59
C PRO A 542 -24.89 -4.40 -21.93
N ALA A 543 -25.68 -4.63 -20.88
CA ALA A 543 -25.55 -5.82 -20.03
C ALA A 543 -25.60 -7.15 -20.79
N THR A 544 -26.35 -7.20 -21.90
CA THR A 544 -26.51 -8.35 -22.80
C THR A 544 -25.22 -8.71 -23.55
N CYS A 545 -24.41 -7.73 -23.95
CA CYS A 545 -23.20 -7.96 -24.77
C CYS A 545 -21.93 -8.16 -23.92
N ARG A 546 -21.99 -7.86 -22.62
CA ARG A 546 -20.83 -7.88 -21.71
C ARG A 546 -20.15 -9.24 -21.60
N LYS A 547 -20.92 -10.32 -21.70
CA LYS A 547 -20.40 -11.69 -21.64
C LYS A 547 -19.63 -12.04 -22.92
N GLN A 548 -20.18 -11.74 -24.09
CA GLN A 548 -19.54 -11.99 -25.38
C GLN A 548 -18.24 -11.20 -25.57
N VAL A 549 -18.23 -9.93 -25.19
CA VAL A 549 -17.02 -9.11 -25.27
C VAL A 549 -15.93 -9.68 -24.34
N ARG A 550 -16.28 -10.06 -23.11
CA ARG A 550 -15.34 -10.68 -22.18
C ARG A 550 -14.80 -12.01 -22.69
N ASP A 551 -15.67 -12.88 -23.21
CA ASP A 551 -15.29 -14.21 -23.69
C ASP A 551 -14.40 -14.10 -24.94
N TYR A 552 -14.67 -13.13 -25.84
CA TYR A 552 -13.79 -12.80 -26.97
C TYR A 552 -12.39 -12.36 -26.51
N PHE A 553 -12.28 -11.40 -25.59
CA PHE A 553 -10.97 -10.95 -25.08
C PHE A 553 -10.24 -11.99 -24.23
N GLN A 554 -10.96 -12.92 -23.59
CA GLN A 554 -10.37 -14.07 -22.91
C GLN A 554 -9.81 -15.09 -23.91
N SER A 555 -10.45 -15.29 -25.06
CA SER A 555 -9.98 -16.20 -26.11
C SER A 555 -8.69 -15.73 -26.81
N LEU A 556 -8.39 -14.43 -26.74
CA LEU A 556 -7.15 -13.82 -27.23
C LEU A 556 -5.99 -13.90 -26.21
N GLN A 557 -6.21 -14.47 -25.02
CA GLN A 557 -5.15 -14.75 -24.06
C GLN A 557 -4.42 -16.05 -24.48
N PRO A 558 -3.09 -16.02 -24.64
CA PRO A 558 -2.32 -17.21 -25.02
C PRO A 558 -2.24 -18.28 -23.93
#